data_AF-A0A2I0NVQ0-F1
#
_entry.id   AF-A0A2I0NVQ0-F1
#
_cell.length_a   1.000
_cell.length_b   1.000
_cell.length_c   1.000
_cell.angle_alpha   90.00
_cell.angle_beta   90.00
_cell.angle_gamma   90.00
#
_symmetry.space_group_name_H-M   'P 1'
#
loop_
_entity.id
_entity.type
_entity.pdbx_description
1 polymer ?
#
loop_
_entity_poly.entity_id
_entity_poly.type
_entity_poly.pdbx_seq_one_letter_code
_entity_poly.pdbx_strand_id
1 'polypeptide(L)'
;MKAVLGLEDGQFFVGEGFGVEGECSGELVFNTQMTGYMESLTDPSYFGQILMFTFPQIGNYGVDIQNFQNEKVCALGCIAKEICEKPAASPSIRSYFEENNLLGMSGVDTRALTIKTRVHGTMRAALIVGSDDGDYAVNLAKRTPQITDIVPIPEVSCKQPYRIEGQGKRIAVIDLGIKKSMITSLEKRGGDLYIFPHDATPEQILSCNPDALLVSNGPGDPKQATHAIRSIRELLGQLPIFGICMGNQVSALALGGDTYKLKFGHRGANQPVRFKDGRIFITTQNHGFAVDEDSLPEGCRVTYTNVNDGTVEGFENKDLKLTTVQFHPEAHGGPQDTE
;
A
#
# COMPACT_ATOMS: atom_id res chain seq x y z
N MET A 1 24.49 12.35 10.55
CA MET A 1 23.70 13.39 11.27
C MET A 1 22.81 12.71 12.30
N LYS A 2 22.34 13.42 13.34
CA LYS A 2 21.34 12.87 14.27
C LYS A 2 19.96 12.85 13.61
N ALA A 3 19.09 11.97 14.08
CA ALA A 3 17.67 12.00 13.75
C ALA A 3 16.85 11.63 14.99
N VAL A 4 15.60 12.07 15.03
CA VAL A 4 14.64 11.76 16.09
C VAL A 4 13.28 11.41 15.51
N LEU A 5 12.70 10.32 16.03
CA LEU A 5 11.33 9.90 15.77
C LEU A 5 10.48 10.23 17.00
N GLY A 6 9.52 11.14 16.86
CA GLY A 6 8.51 11.42 17.89
C GLY A 6 7.21 10.70 17.59
N LEU A 7 6.53 10.20 18.63
CA LEU A 7 5.23 9.54 18.55
C LEU A 7 4.17 10.36 19.28
N GLU A 8 2.91 10.25 18.84
CA GLU A 8 1.80 11.01 19.42
C GLU A 8 1.53 10.71 20.91
N ASP A 9 1.99 9.56 21.40
CA ASP A 9 1.83 9.15 22.80
C ASP A 9 2.84 9.80 23.75
N GLY A 10 3.74 10.63 23.23
CA GLY A 10 4.74 11.36 24.02
C GLY A 10 6.12 10.72 24.05
N GLN A 11 6.31 9.54 23.44
CA GLN A 11 7.64 8.93 23.35
C GLN A 11 8.43 9.45 22.16
N PHE A 12 9.75 9.48 22.29
CA PHE A 12 10.65 9.73 21.18
C PHE A 12 11.87 8.80 21.21
N PHE A 13 12.49 8.64 20.05
CA PHE A 13 13.63 7.76 19.84
C PHE A 13 14.68 8.52 19.04
N VAL A 14 15.92 8.53 19.52
CA VAL A 14 17.05 9.17 18.82
C VAL A 14 17.88 8.09 18.13
N GLY A 15 18.36 8.40 16.94
CA GLY A 15 19.21 7.52 16.15
C GLY A 15 20.03 8.30 15.14
N GLU A 16 20.45 7.61 14.09
CA GLU A 16 21.31 8.15 13.05
C GLU A 16 20.51 8.45 11.79
N GLY A 17 20.50 9.72 11.39
CA GLY A 17 19.86 10.18 10.17
C GLY A 17 20.64 9.79 8.91
N PHE A 18 19.92 9.50 7.84
CA PHE A 18 20.45 9.33 6.48
C PHE A 18 19.50 9.99 5.47
N GLY A 19 20.01 10.29 4.27
CA GLY A 19 19.30 11.15 3.32
C GLY A 19 19.60 12.62 3.55
N VAL A 20 18.60 13.48 3.52
CA VAL A 20 18.75 14.93 3.74
C VAL A 20 18.27 15.36 5.13
N GLU A 21 18.71 16.54 5.59
CA GLU A 21 18.11 17.19 6.76
C GLU A 21 16.71 17.71 6.42
N GLY A 22 15.79 17.62 7.38
CA GLY A 22 14.40 18.00 7.18
C GLY A 22 13.45 17.27 8.13
N GLU A 23 12.16 17.39 7.85
CA GLU A 23 11.11 16.80 8.66
C GLU A 23 9.98 16.23 7.81
N CYS A 24 9.39 15.14 8.27
CA CYS A 24 8.11 14.63 7.77
C CYS A 24 7.25 14.13 8.93
N SER A 25 5.95 14.05 8.71
CA SER A 25 5.02 13.51 9.71
C SER A 25 3.87 12.77 9.05
N GLY A 26 3.47 11.64 9.63
CA GLY A 26 2.45 10.76 9.09
C GLY A 26 2.17 9.59 10.03
N GLU A 27 1.56 8.53 9.51
CA GLU A 27 1.32 7.32 10.29
C GLU A 27 2.58 6.41 10.29
N LEU A 28 3.07 6.03 11.47
CA LEU A 28 4.16 5.06 11.60
C LEU A 28 3.61 3.64 11.42
N VAL A 29 4.16 2.95 10.42
CA VAL A 29 3.81 1.57 10.10
C VAL A 29 5.06 0.70 10.07
N PHE A 30 4.91 -0.61 10.31
CA PHE A 30 6.00 -1.56 10.16
C PHE A 30 5.72 -2.57 9.05
N ASN A 31 6.76 -3.06 8.38
CA ASN A 31 6.69 -4.11 7.38
C ASN A 31 7.67 -5.25 7.72
N THR A 32 7.17 -6.49 7.66
CA THR A 32 7.92 -7.71 8.02
C THR A 32 8.77 -8.30 6.91
N GLN A 33 8.74 -7.71 5.71
CA GLN A 33 9.55 -8.14 4.58
C GLN A 33 11.06 -8.11 4.91
N MET A 34 11.73 -9.20 4.55
CA MET A 34 13.19 -9.36 4.71
C MET A 34 13.97 -9.00 3.44
N THR A 35 13.26 -8.88 2.31
CA THR A 35 13.74 -8.47 0.99
C THR A 35 12.67 -7.58 0.36
N GLY A 36 13.00 -6.83 -0.68
CA GLY A 36 12.01 -6.00 -1.37
C GLY A 36 11.80 -4.62 -0.76
N TYR A 37 12.82 -4.06 -0.09
CA TYR A 37 12.68 -2.78 0.62
C TYR A 37 12.44 -1.61 -0.34
N MET A 38 13.00 -1.62 -1.55
CA MET A 38 12.75 -0.56 -2.53
C MET A 38 11.35 -0.67 -3.14
N GLU A 39 10.90 -1.89 -3.39
CA GLU A 39 9.56 -2.19 -3.86
C GLU A 39 8.52 -1.70 -2.85
N SER A 40 8.78 -1.92 -1.55
CA SER A 40 7.97 -1.33 -0.48
C SER A 40 8.05 0.19 -0.43
N LEU A 41 9.26 0.78 -0.43
CA LEU A 41 9.40 2.24 -0.33
C LEU A 41 8.74 3.00 -1.49
N THR A 42 8.65 2.36 -2.66
CA THR A 42 8.06 2.91 -3.88
C THR A 42 6.62 2.45 -4.12
N ASP A 43 6.01 1.69 -3.21
CA ASP A 43 4.59 1.34 -3.31
C ASP A 43 3.72 2.56 -2.93
N PRO A 44 2.85 3.04 -3.85
CA PRO A 44 1.98 4.19 -3.59
C PRO A 44 1.08 4.06 -2.36
N SER A 45 0.80 2.83 -1.92
CA SER A 45 -0.04 2.54 -0.75
C SER A 45 0.59 3.04 0.56
N TYR A 46 1.90 3.33 0.59
CA TYR A 46 2.59 3.96 1.73
C TYR A 46 2.54 5.50 1.73
N PHE A 47 1.84 6.14 0.80
CA PHE A 47 1.70 7.60 0.82
C PHE A 47 1.12 8.08 2.15
N GLY A 48 1.76 9.08 2.77
CA GLY A 48 1.37 9.59 4.08
C GLY A 48 1.85 8.74 5.27
N GLN A 49 2.68 7.71 5.03
CA GLN A 49 3.19 6.81 6.08
C GLN A 49 4.72 6.88 6.20
N ILE A 50 5.22 6.73 7.42
CA ILE A 50 6.64 6.52 7.72
C ILE A 50 6.85 5.01 7.84
N LEU A 51 7.68 4.44 6.96
CA LEU A 51 7.84 3.00 6.83
C LEU A 51 9.03 2.51 7.68
N MET A 52 8.74 1.67 8.66
CA MET A 52 9.74 0.97 9.45
C MET A 52 9.89 -0.49 9.03
N PHE A 53 11.13 -0.95 8.82
CA PHE A 53 11.40 -2.35 8.54
C PHE A 53 11.72 -3.13 9.81
N THR A 54 11.14 -4.33 9.94
CA THR A 54 11.48 -5.21 11.07
C THR A 54 12.74 -6.04 10.81
N PHE A 55 13.06 -6.32 9.54
CA PHE A 55 14.32 -6.98 9.21
C PHE A 55 15.47 -6.00 9.50
N PRO A 56 16.48 -6.41 10.30
CA PRO A 56 17.37 -5.45 10.94
C PRO A 56 18.26 -4.70 9.95
N GLN A 57 18.68 -5.34 8.86
CA GLN A 57 19.63 -4.76 7.92
C GLN A 57 18.93 -4.45 6.59
N ILE A 58 18.92 -3.17 6.21
CA ILE A 58 18.27 -2.68 4.99
C ILE A 58 19.33 -2.06 4.08
N GLY A 59 19.25 -2.33 2.77
CA GLY A 59 20.22 -1.83 1.78
C GLY A 59 21.25 -2.84 1.29
N ASN A 60 21.18 -4.11 1.71
CA ASN A 60 22.21 -5.12 1.42
C ASN A 60 22.50 -5.31 -0.07
N TYR A 61 21.49 -5.17 -0.93
CA TYR A 61 21.62 -5.28 -2.38
C TYR A 61 21.63 -3.92 -3.09
N GLY A 62 21.75 -2.81 -2.36
CA GLY A 62 21.72 -1.46 -2.93
C GLY A 62 20.32 -1.05 -3.38
N VAL A 63 20.24 -0.10 -4.31
CA VAL A 63 18.97 0.35 -4.88
C VAL A 63 18.70 -0.32 -6.22
N ASP A 64 17.67 -1.17 -6.23
CA ASP A 64 17.19 -1.82 -7.44
C ASP A 64 16.04 -1.03 -8.08
N ILE A 65 16.41 -0.11 -8.98
CA ILE A 65 15.48 0.77 -9.70
C ILE A 65 14.56 -0.05 -10.64
N GLN A 66 14.97 -1.24 -11.08
CA GLN A 66 14.18 -2.01 -12.05
C GLN A 66 12.87 -2.52 -11.45
N ASN A 67 12.90 -2.82 -10.14
CA ASN A 67 11.78 -3.39 -9.38
C ASN A 67 10.91 -2.34 -8.66
N PHE A 68 11.18 -1.05 -8.86
CA PHE A 68 10.34 0.02 -8.32
C PHE A 68 8.87 -0.16 -8.71
N GLN A 69 7.98 0.10 -7.75
CA GLN A 69 6.53 0.01 -7.93
C GLN A 69 5.91 1.34 -8.37
N ASN A 70 6.63 2.44 -8.15
CA ASN A 70 6.37 3.78 -8.66
C ASN A 70 7.70 4.44 -9.05
N GLU A 71 7.68 5.47 -9.88
CA GLU A 71 8.91 6.17 -10.31
C GLU A 71 9.72 6.76 -9.16
N LYS A 72 9.08 7.00 -8.01
CA LYS A 72 9.68 7.61 -6.82
C LYS A 72 9.31 6.84 -5.55
N VAL A 73 10.07 7.09 -4.48
CA VAL A 73 9.70 6.67 -3.13
C VAL A 73 8.42 7.39 -2.71
N CYS A 74 7.41 6.62 -2.31
CA CYS A 74 6.09 7.11 -1.90
C CYS A 74 5.95 7.20 -0.38
N ALA A 75 6.73 6.41 0.38
CA ALA A 75 6.80 6.54 1.83
C ALA A 75 7.42 7.88 2.24
N LEU A 76 6.91 8.49 3.31
CA LEU A 76 7.42 9.77 3.84
C LEU A 76 8.84 9.66 4.40
N GLY A 77 9.22 8.48 4.88
CA GLY A 77 10.53 8.22 5.44
C GLY A 77 10.78 6.74 5.66
N CYS A 78 12.06 6.39 5.80
CA CYS A 78 12.52 5.01 6.01
C CYS A 78 13.15 4.85 7.39
N ILE A 79 12.72 3.86 8.16
CA ILE A 79 13.28 3.53 9.47
C ILE A 79 13.79 2.09 9.48
N ALA A 80 15.04 1.91 9.86
CA ALA A 80 15.67 0.59 9.96
C ALA A 80 16.49 0.46 11.26
N LYS A 81 16.87 -0.76 11.63
CA LYS A 81 17.84 -0.96 12.71
C LYS A 81 19.25 -0.59 12.23
N GLU A 82 19.62 -1.06 11.04
CA GLU A 82 20.90 -0.83 10.40
C GLU A 82 20.70 -0.56 8.90
N ILE A 83 21.45 0.39 8.35
CA ILE A 83 21.55 0.63 6.90
C ILE A 83 22.90 0.10 6.42
N CYS A 84 22.87 -0.69 5.36
CA CYS A 84 24.08 -1.26 4.77
C CYS A 84 24.91 -0.17 4.08
N GLU A 85 26.11 0.11 4.62
CA GLU A 85 27.03 1.10 4.06
C GLU A 85 27.72 0.63 2.77
N LYS A 86 27.90 -0.69 2.61
CA LYS A 86 28.61 -1.31 1.47
C LYS A 86 27.71 -2.37 0.82
N PRO A 87 26.76 -1.96 -0.02
CA PRO A 87 25.85 -2.88 -0.70
C PRO A 87 26.57 -3.75 -1.74
N ALA A 88 25.93 -4.83 -2.15
CA ALA A 88 26.40 -5.67 -3.26
C ALA A 88 26.37 -4.94 -4.63
N ALA A 89 25.49 -3.95 -4.78
CA ALA A 89 25.38 -3.11 -5.98
C ALA A 89 25.20 -1.64 -5.61
N SER A 90 25.68 -0.74 -6.46
CA SER A 90 25.48 0.71 -6.33
C SER A 90 24.19 1.16 -7.01
N PRO A 91 23.56 2.26 -6.57
CA PRO A 91 23.95 3.08 -5.43
C PRO A 91 23.54 2.45 -4.08
N SER A 92 24.16 2.92 -2.99
CA SER A 92 23.69 2.61 -1.63
C SER A 92 22.35 3.30 -1.37
N ILE A 93 21.57 2.77 -0.41
CA ILE A 93 20.34 3.44 0.04
C ILE A 93 20.65 4.85 0.53
N ARG A 94 21.74 5.03 1.30
CA ARG A 94 22.13 6.32 1.85
C ARG A 94 22.36 7.36 0.74
N SER A 95 23.17 7.02 -0.25
CA SER A 95 23.45 7.88 -1.41
C SER A 95 22.19 8.18 -2.22
N TYR A 96 21.36 7.15 -2.46
CA TYR A 96 20.10 7.35 -3.18
C TYR A 96 19.14 8.27 -2.42
N PHE A 97 19.03 8.14 -1.10
CA PHE A 97 18.19 9.01 -0.28
C PHE A 97 18.70 10.46 -0.27
N GLU A 98 20.03 10.66 -0.22
CA GLU A 98 20.66 11.98 -0.31
C GLU A 98 20.36 12.64 -1.66
N GLU A 99 20.58 11.92 -2.77
CA GLU A 99 20.38 12.42 -4.13
C GLU A 99 18.91 12.74 -4.46
N ASN A 100 17.97 12.07 -3.80
CA ASN A 100 16.53 12.20 -4.05
C ASN A 100 15.79 13.03 -2.98
N ASN A 101 16.51 13.70 -2.07
CA ASN A 101 15.93 14.52 -1.00
C ASN A 101 14.96 13.74 -0.09
N LEU A 102 15.32 12.50 0.26
CA LEU A 102 14.51 11.62 1.09
C LEU A 102 15.01 11.62 2.54
N LEU A 103 14.11 11.24 3.46
CA LEU A 103 14.38 11.23 4.89
C LEU A 103 14.49 9.80 5.43
N GLY A 104 15.53 9.55 6.22
CA GLY A 104 15.78 8.23 6.78
C GLY A 104 16.38 8.27 8.19
N MET A 105 16.08 7.22 8.96
CA MET A 105 16.61 7.02 10.31
C MET A 105 17.04 5.57 10.52
N SER A 106 18.18 5.40 11.18
CA SER A 106 18.73 4.10 11.55
C SER A 106 19.18 4.09 13.02
N GLY A 107 19.61 2.93 13.53
CA GLY A 107 20.14 2.78 14.88
C GLY A 107 19.08 2.58 15.97
N VAL A 108 17.79 2.72 15.65
CA VAL A 108 16.68 2.54 16.63
C VAL A 108 16.33 1.08 16.86
N ASP A 109 15.75 0.77 18.04
CA ASP A 109 15.19 -0.55 18.32
C ASP A 109 13.85 -0.75 17.59
N THR A 110 13.92 -1.13 16.32
CA THR A 110 12.74 -1.39 15.49
C THR A 110 11.88 -2.54 16.03
N ARG A 111 12.45 -3.46 16.82
CA ARG A 111 11.70 -4.54 17.47
C ARG A 111 10.82 -3.98 18.59
N ALA A 112 11.36 -3.14 19.46
CA ALA A 112 10.60 -2.48 20.52
C ALA A 112 9.46 -1.64 19.94
N LEU A 113 9.74 -0.86 18.90
CA LEU A 113 8.74 -0.09 18.15
C LEU A 113 7.65 -0.98 17.54
N THR A 114 8.03 -2.10 16.92
CA THR A 114 7.08 -3.05 16.33
C THR A 114 6.14 -3.65 17.39
N ILE A 115 6.69 -4.07 18.54
CA ILE A 115 5.89 -4.58 19.66
C ILE A 115 4.91 -3.52 20.15
N LYS A 116 5.38 -2.27 20.28
CA LYS A 116 4.56 -1.13 20.69
C LYS A 116 3.40 -0.90 19.71
N THR A 117 3.66 -0.81 18.42
CA THR A 117 2.65 -0.65 17.37
C THR A 117 1.65 -1.81 17.36
N ARG A 118 2.09 -3.05 17.59
CA ARG A 118 1.18 -4.20 17.71
C ARG A 118 0.25 -4.11 18.92
N VAL A 119 0.74 -3.57 20.04
CA VAL A 119 -0.02 -3.45 21.30
C VAL A 119 -0.97 -2.25 21.29
N HIS A 120 -0.56 -1.11 20.74
CA HIS A 120 -1.34 0.14 20.80
C HIS A 120 -2.02 0.51 19.48
N GLY A 121 -1.63 -0.12 18.38
CA GLY A 121 -2.03 0.24 17.03
C GLY A 121 -1.02 1.16 16.33
N THR A 122 -1.28 1.45 15.05
CA THR A 122 -0.52 2.47 14.34
C THR A 122 -0.72 3.84 15.00
N MET A 123 0.35 4.63 15.00
CA MET A 123 0.40 5.91 15.69
C MET A 123 0.83 6.99 14.71
N ARG A 124 0.36 8.21 14.94
CA ARG A 124 0.96 9.38 14.30
C ARG A 124 2.37 9.57 14.81
N ALA A 125 3.27 9.92 13.89
CA ALA A 125 4.68 10.07 14.15
C ALA A 125 5.27 11.21 13.32
N ALA A 126 6.38 11.75 13.79
CA ALA A 126 7.20 12.71 13.06
C ALA A 126 8.65 12.27 13.08
N LEU A 127 9.30 12.30 11.91
CA LEU A 127 10.71 12.04 11.75
C LEU A 127 11.41 13.36 11.44
N ILE A 128 12.38 13.73 12.28
CA ILE A 128 13.24 14.89 12.07
C ILE A 128 14.66 14.40 11.83
N VAL A 129 15.23 14.74 10.69
CA VAL A 129 16.61 14.42 10.30
C VAL A 129 17.45 15.68 10.40
N GLY A 130 18.60 15.60 11.07
CA GLY A 130 19.44 16.75 11.41
C GLY A 130 19.22 17.29 12.83
N SER A 131 18.30 16.72 13.61
CA SER A 131 17.97 17.14 14.99
C SER A 131 17.81 15.94 15.92
N ASP A 132 17.93 16.18 17.23
CA ASP A 132 17.57 15.27 18.32
C ASP A 132 16.51 15.86 19.27
N ASP A 133 15.81 16.92 18.84
CA ASP A 133 14.74 17.55 19.60
C ASP A 133 13.48 16.67 19.64
N GLY A 134 13.42 15.83 20.68
CA GLY A 134 12.30 14.92 20.93
C GLY A 134 10.99 15.62 21.26
N ASP A 135 11.04 16.76 21.95
CA ASP A 135 9.83 17.51 22.32
C ASP A 135 9.18 18.12 21.07
N TYR A 136 9.99 18.67 20.17
CA TYR A 136 9.51 19.14 18.87
C TYR A 136 8.90 18.01 18.04
N ALA A 137 9.59 16.87 17.92
CA ALA A 137 9.11 15.72 17.16
C ALA A 137 7.78 15.17 17.70
N VAL A 138 7.64 15.03 19.02
CA VAL A 138 6.39 14.61 19.67
C VAL A 138 5.26 15.62 19.43
N ASN A 139 5.54 16.92 19.54
CA ASN A 139 4.55 17.95 19.31
C ASN A 139 4.07 17.98 17.85
N LEU A 140 4.98 17.75 16.89
CA LEU A 140 4.64 17.62 15.48
C LEU A 140 3.76 16.38 15.25
N ALA A 141 4.15 15.22 15.78
CA ALA A 141 3.38 13.97 15.68
C ALA A 141 1.94 14.11 16.20
N LYS A 142 1.75 14.84 17.31
CA LYS A 142 0.41 15.11 17.89
C LYS A 142 -0.47 16.01 17.02
N ARG A 143 0.13 16.85 16.16
CA ARG A 143 -0.58 17.78 15.27
C ARG A 143 -0.80 17.20 13.87
N THR A 144 -0.09 16.12 13.52
CA THR A 144 -0.30 15.40 12.27
C THR A 144 -1.77 14.96 12.15
N PRO A 145 -2.42 15.12 10.98
CA PRO A 145 -3.75 14.55 10.75
C PRO A 145 -3.74 13.03 10.87
N GLN A 146 -4.88 12.41 11.20
CA GLN A 146 -4.96 10.95 11.10
C GLN A 146 -5.00 10.53 9.63
N ILE A 147 -4.58 9.29 9.34
CA ILE A 147 -4.63 8.74 7.97
C ILE A 147 -6.05 8.71 7.38
N THR A 148 -7.08 8.64 8.24
CA THR A 148 -8.51 8.71 7.88
C THR A 148 -8.96 10.09 7.44
N ASP A 149 -8.22 11.13 7.85
CA ASP A 149 -8.55 12.54 7.63
C ASP A 149 -7.85 13.11 6.38
N ILE A 150 -6.96 12.33 5.76
CA ILE A 150 -6.26 12.71 4.53
C ILE A 150 -6.85 11.98 3.32
N VAL A 151 -6.77 12.62 2.15
CA VAL A 151 -7.24 12.04 0.87
C VAL A 151 -6.02 11.89 -0.06
N PRO A 152 -5.29 10.77 0.03
CA PRO A 152 -4.01 10.60 -0.67
C PRO A 152 -4.14 10.16 -2.13
N ILE A 153 -5.30 9.60 -2.51
CA ILE A 153 -5.54 9.01 -3.83
C ILE A 153 -5.24 9.99 -5.00
N PRO A 154 -5.68 11.27 -4.98
CA PRO A 154 -5.39 12.21 -6.05
C PRO A 154 -3.89 12.48 -6.26
N GLU A 155 -3.07 12.34 -5.22
CA GLU A 155 -1.63 12.58 -5.28
C GLU A 155 -0.90 11.45 -6.03
N VAL A 156 -1.38 10.22 -5.90
CA VAL A 156 -0.75 9.02 -6.47
C VAL A 156 -1.40 8.51 -7.76
N SER A 157 -2.62 8.93 -8.04
CA SER A 157 -3.34 8.58 -9.27
C SER A 157 -2.78 9.30 -10.50
N CYS A 158 -2.84 8.66 -11.66
CA CYS A 158 -2.51 9.28 -12.93
C CYS A 158 -3.37 10.55 -13.18
N LYS A 159 -2.78 11.56 -13.82
CA LYS A 159 -3.43 12.86 -14.01
C LYS A 159 -4.35 12.91 -15.24
N GLN A 160 -4.10 12.04 -16.21
CA GLN A 160 -4.87 11.93 -17.45
C GLN A 160 -4.93 10.45 -17.86
N PRO A 161 -6.01 10.02 -18.52
CA PRO A 161 -6.09 8.67 -19.05
C PRO A 161 -4.96 8.38 -20.04
N TYR A 162 -4.42 7.18 -19.98
CA TYR A 162 -3.42 6.71 -20.93
C TYR A 162 -3.65 5.23 -21.27
N ARG A 163 -3.05 4.80 -22.38
CA ARG A 163 -3.19 3.42 -22.87
C ARG A 163 -1.83 2.75 -22.94
N ILE A 164 -1.80 1.49 -22.57
CA ILE A 164 -0.70 0.57 -22.83
C ILE A 164 -1.22 -0.46 -23.83
N GLU A 165 -0.67 -0.43 -25.04
CA GLU A 165 -1.19 -1.24 -26.14
C GLU A 165 -0.94 -2.73 -25.91
N GLY A 166 -2.00 -3.52 -26.04
CA GLY A 166 -1.95 -4.98 -26.00
C GLY A 166 -2.72 -5.60 -27.16
N GLN A 167 -2.54 -6.90 -27.35
CA GLN A 167 -3.24 -7.67 -28.41
C GLN A 167 -4.40 -8.51 -27.88
N GLY A 168 -4.56 -8.60 -26.56
CA GLY A 168 -5.54 -9.40 -25.86
C GLY A 168 -6.78 -8.61 -25.48
N LYS A 169 -7.35 -8.95 -24.32
CA LYS A 169 -8.57 -8.33 -23.80
C LYS A 169 -8.36 -6.87 -23.43
N ARG A 170 -9.36 -6.03 -23.70
CA ARG A 170 -9.34 -4.62 -23.31
C ARG A 170 -9.72 -4.48 -21.85
N ILE A 171 -8.81 -3.96 -21.05
CA ILE A 171 -8.99 -3.83 -19.60
C ILE A 171 -8.97 -2.35 -19.24
N ALA A 172 -10.10 -1.83 -18.77
CA ALA A 172 -10.12 -0.53 -18.12
C ALA A 172 -9.58 -0.68 -16.69
N VAL A 173 -8.79 0.29 -16.23
CA VAL A 173 -8.21 0.27 -14.88
C VAL A 173 -8.50 1.61 -14.21
N ILE A 174 -9.10 1.60 -13.03
CA ILE A 174 -9.16 2.79 -12.17
C ILE A 174 -7.88 2.82 -11.33
N ASP A 175 -7.06 3.83 -11.58
CA ASP A 175 -5.80 4.06 -10.88
C ASP A 175 -6.06 4.80 -9.55
N LEU A 176 -5.97 4.06 -8.44
CA LEU A 176 -6.05 4.59 -7.08
C LEU A 176 -4.66 4.72 -6.43
N GLY A 177 -3.59 4.57 -7.21
CA GLY A 177 -2.21 4.37 -6.74
C GLY A 177 -1.63 3.04 -7.26
N ILE A 178 -1.84 2.74 -8.53
CA ILE A 178 -1.48 1.46 -9.13
C ILE A 178 0.03 1.19 -9.07
N LYS A 179 0.38 -0.04 -8.70
CA LYS A 179 1.76 -0.53 -8.76
C LYS A 179 2.16 -0.92 -10.19
N LYS A 180 3.41 -0.61 -10.57
CA LYS A 180 4.02 -1.06 -11.84
C LYS A 180 3.86 -2.56 -12.08
N SER A 181 4.00 -3.38 -11.05
CA SER A 181 3.86 -4.84 -11.16
C SER A 181 2.48 -5.30 -11.62
N MET A 182 1.41 -4.60 -11.23
CA MET A 182 0.05 -4.89 -11.70
C MET A 182 -0.04 -4.68 -13.22
N ILE A 183 0.53 -3.57 -13.70
CA ILE A 183 0.61 -3.27 -15.13
C ILE A 183 1.39 -4.37 -15.86
N THR A 184 2.60 -4.66 -15.40
CA THR A 184 3.47 -5.69 -16.00
C THR A 184 2.82 -7.08 -16.00
N SER A 185 2.09 -7.44 -14.94
CA SER A 185 1.35 -8.70 -14.84
C SER A 185 0.27 -8.81 -15.94
N LEU A 186 -0.48 -7.74 -16.17
CA LEU A 186 -1.51 -7.72 -17.20
C LEU A 186 -0.93 -7.67 -18.63
N GLU A 187 0.15 -6.91 -18.84
CA GLU A 187 0.87 -6.87 -20.12
C GLU A 187 1.40 -8.26 -20.51
N LYS A 188 1.95 -9.03 -19.55
CA LYS A 188 2.41 -10.41 -19.79
C LYS A 188 1.27 -11.35 -20.21
N ARG A 189 0.03 -11.02 -19.86
CA ARG A 189 -1.19 -11.74 -20.29
C ARG A 189 -1.77 -11.16 -21.60
N GLY A 190 -1.06 -10.23 -22.22
CA GLY A 190 -1.44 -9.57 -23.47
C GLY A 190 -2.52 -8.50 -23.32
N GLY A 191 -2.85 -8.07 -22.10
CA GLY A 191 -3.92 -7.10 -21.85
C GLY A 191 -3.71 -5.77 -22.57
N ASP A 192 -4.77 -5.25 -23.19
CA ASP A 192 -4.82 -3.92 -23.80
C ASP A 192 -5.38 -2.93 -22.77
N LEU A 193 -4.49 -2.21 -22.08
CA LEU A 193 -4.83 -1.53 -20.83
C LEU A 193 -5.18 -0.07 -21.08
N TYR A 194 -6.33 0.35 -20.56
CA TYR A 194 -6.75 1.74 -20.52
C TYR A 194 -6.77 2.18 -19.06
N ILE A 195 -5.77 2.95 -18.66
CA ILE A 195 -5.60 3.40 -17.29
C ILE A 195 -6.28 4.77 -17.14
N PHE A 196 -7.21 4.86 -16.20
CA PHE A 196 -8.00 6.05 -15.92
C PHE A 196 -7.67 6.62 -14.54
N PRO A 197 -7.71 7.95 -14.38
CA PRO A 197 -7.61 8.59 -13.08
C PRO A 197 -8.67 8.09 -12.09
N HIS A 198 -8.39 8.25 -10.79
CA HIS A 198 -9.26 7.84 -9.68
C HIS A 198 -10.68 8.41 -9.71
N ASP A 199 -10.87 9.56 -10.39
CA ASP A 199 -12.13 10.29 -10.48
C ASP A 199 -12.91 10.03 -11.77
N ALA A 200 -12.44 9.11 -12.62
CA ALA A 200 -13.06 8.79 -13.90
C ALA A 200 -14.51 8.31 -13.77
N THR A 201 -15.37 8.85 -14.62
CA THR A 201 -16.80 8.50 -14.63
C THR A 201 -17.07 7.16 -15.35
N PRO A 202 -18.20 6.50 -15.08
CA PRO A 202 -18.61 5.30 -15.81
C PRO A 202 -18.60 5.48 -17.33
N GLU A 203 -19.05 6.64 -17.82
CA GLU A 203 -19.10 6.93 -19.25
C GLU A 203 -17.70 7.02 -19.86
N GLN A 204 -16.75 7.63 -19.15
CA GLN A 204 -15.35 7.69 -19.58
C GLN A 204 -14.74 6.29 -19.64
N ILE A 205 -14.99 5.46 -18.62
CA ILE A 205 -14.52 4.07 -18.54
C ILE A 205 -15.10 3.24 -19.70
N LEU A 206 -16.41 3.35 -19.96
CA LEU A 206 -17.08 2.63 -21.04
C LEU A 206 -16.74 3.15 -22.44
N SER A 207 -16.21 4.37 -22.57
CA SER A 207 -15.86 4.97 -23.87
C SER A 207 -14.82 4.14 -24.65
N CYS A 208 -13.98 3.38 -23.95
CA CYS A 208 -13.04 2.46 -24.59
C CYS A 208 -13.67 1.10 -24.93
N ASN A 209 -14.94 0.81 -24.62
CA ASN A 209 -15.57 -0.52 -24.77
C ASN A 209 -14.75 -1.65 -24.11
N PRO A 210 -14.51 -1.59 -22.79
CA PRO A 210 -13.67 -2.57 -22.10
C PRO A 210 -14.35 -3.95 -21.99
N ASP A 211 -13.54 -5.01 -22.04
CA ASP A 211 -13.97 -6.38 -21.73
C ASP A 211 -14.07 -6.62 -20.22
N ALA A 212 -13.29 -5.90 -19.40
CA ALA A 212 -13.27 -5.99 -17.94
C ALA A 212 -12.79 -4.67 -17.31
N LEU A 213 -13.14 -4.48 -16.03
CA LEU A 213 -12.67 -3.39 -15.19
C LEU A 213 -11.77 -3.95 -14.07
N LEU A 214 -10.59 -3.38 -13.92
CA LEU A 214 -9.71 -3.58 -12.77
C LEU A 214 -9.77 -2.34 -11.87
N VAL A 215 -9.89 -2.55 -10.57
CA VAL A 215 -9.76 -1.50 -9.55
C VAL A 215 -8.49 -1.77 -8.77
N SER A 216 -7.52 -0.85 -8.90
CA SER A 216 -6.17 -1.03 -8.38
C SER A 216 -6.09 -0.88 -6.85
N ASN A 217 -4.89 -1.14 -6.32
CA ASN A 217 -4.50 -0.79 -4.96
C ASN A 217 -4.45 0.73 -4.76
N GLY A 218 -4.27 1.17 -3.52
CA GLY A 218 -4.13 2.59 -3.22
C GLY A 218 -3.93 2.89 -1.72
N PRO A 219 -3.50 4.11 -1.38
CA PRO A 219 -3.33 4.57 -0.01
C PRO A 219 -4.63 5.10 0.63
N GLY A 220 -4.61 5.21 1.96
CA GLY A 220 -5.64 5.94 2.72
C GLY A 220 -6.89 5.12 3.06
N ASP A 221 -7.93 5.83 3.49
CA ASP A 221 -9.23 5.25 3.84
C ASP A 221 -10.07 5.02 2.57
N PRO A 222 -10.56 3.79 2.31
CA PRO A 222 -11.38 3.48 1.15
C PRO A 222 -12.68 4.30 1.07
N LYS A 223 -13.20 4.79 2.20
CA LYS A 223 -14.40 5.64 2.24
C LYS A 223 -14.20 6.99 1.53
N GLN A 224 -12.95 7.42 1.37
CA GLN A 224 -12.61 8.66 0.65
C GLN A 224 -12.60 8.47 -0.88
N ALA A 225 -12.60 7.24 -1.39
CA ALA A 225 -12.59 6.94 -2.83
C ALA A 225 -13.98 7.09 -3.50
N THR A 226 -14.69 8.16 -3.19
CA THR A 226 -16.13 8.34 -3.51
C THR A 226 -16.45 8.21 -4.99
N HIS A 227 -15.57 8.71 -5.87
CA HIS A 227 -15.71 8.57 -7.32
C HIS A 227 -15.59 7.12 -7.78
N ALA A 228 -14.57 6.39 -7.30
CA ALA A 228 -14.40 4.98 -7.62
C ALA A 228 -15.55 4.13 -7.08
N ILE A 229 -16.03 4.40 -5.86
CA ILE A 229 -17.21 3.74 -5.29
C ILE A 229 -18.43 3.93 -6.20
N ARG A 230 -18.67 5.17 -6.65
CA ARG A 230 -19.76 5.48 -7.59
C ARG A 230 -19.57 4.72 -8.90
N SER A 231 -18.38 4.77 -9.49
CA SER A 231 -18.12 4.15 -10.79
C SER A 231 -18.31 2.64 -10.76
N ILE A 232 -17.82 1.96 -9.72
CA ILE A 232 -18.05 0.53 -9.53
C ILE A 232 -19.54 0.24 -9.37
N ARG A 233 -20.25 1.02 -8.53
CA ARG A 233 -21.69 0.81 -8.29
C ARG A 233 -22.51 0.84 -9.58
N GLU A 234 -22.22 1.78 -10.47
CA GLU A 234 -22.94 1.90 -11.74
C GLU A 234 -22.55 0.79 -12.73
N LEU A 235 -21.33 0.27 -12.67
CA LEU A 235 -20.80 -0.72 -13.63
C LEU A 235 -21.00 -2.19 -13.22
N LEU A 236 -21.37 -2.48 -11.96
CA LEU A 236 -21.64 -3.83 -11.49
C LEU A 236 -22.69 -4.55 -12.35
N GLY A 237 -22.42 -5.81 -12.69
CA GLY A 237 -23.27 -6.63 -13.57
C GLY A 237 -23.13 -6.34 -15.06
N GLN A 238 -22.66 -5.16 -15.46
CA GLN A 238 -22.49 -4.80 -16.88
C GLN A 238 -21.27 -5.52 -17.48
N LEU A 239 -20.14 -5.52 -16.76
CA LEU A 239 -18.89 -6.18 -17.15
C LEU A 239 -18.22 -6.84 -15.94
N PRO A 240 -17.29 -7.80 -16.16
CA PRO A 240 -16.47 -8.35 -15.07
C PRO A 240 -15.65 -7.25 -14.38
N ILE A 241 -15.68 -7.25 -13.05
CA ILE A 241 -14.89 -6.34 -12.21
C ILE A 241 -13.96 -7.17 -11.33
N PHE A 242 -12.67 -6.79 -11.30
CA PHE A 242 -11.68 -7.35 -10.39
C PHE A 242 -11.09 -6.24 -9.49
N GLY A 243 -11.16 -6.40 -8.17
CA GLY A 243 -10.64 -5.42 -7.21
C GLY A 243 -9.47 -5.96 -6.39
N ILE A 244 -8.38 -5.19 -6.29
CA ILE A 244 -7.18 -5.58 -5.52
C ILE A 244 -6.91 -4.57 -4.41
N CYS A 245 -6.70 -5.05 -3.18
CA CYS A 245 -6.40 -4.23 -1.99
C CYS A 245 -7.43 -3.11 -1.76
N MET A 246 -7.13 -1.86 -2.11
CA MET A 246 -8.10 -0.77 -2.12
C MET A 246 -9.32 -1.11 -3.00
N GLY A 247 -9.11 -1.74 -4.16
CA GLY A 247 -10.20 -2.20 -5.02
C GLY A 247 -11.15 -3.18 -4.35
N ASN A 248 -10.67 -4.07 -3.47
CA ASN A 248 -11.54 -4.95 -2.67
C ASN A 248 -12.47 -4.13 -1.76
N GLN A 249 -11.91 -3.15 -1.07
CA GLN A 249 -12.62 -2.32 -0.10
C GLN A 249 -13.64 -1.41 -0.79
N VAL A 250 -13.24 -0.73 -1.85
CA VAL A 250 -14.11 0.16 -2.64
C VAL A 250 -15.24 -0.63 -3.30
N SER A 251 -14.99 -1.87 -3.76
CA SER A 251 -16.05 -2.75 -4.26
C SER A 251 -17.06 -3.15 -3.18
N ALA A 252 -16.63 -3.42 -1.94
CA ALA A 252 -17.55 -3.69 -0.84
C ALA A 252 -18.44 -2.47 -0.54
N LEU A 253 -17.85 -1.28 -0.47
CA LEU A 253 -18.57 -0.01 -0.28
C LEU A 253 -19.53 0.30 -1.44
N ALA A 254 -19.17 -0.04 -2.67
CA ALA A 254 -20.03 0.14 -3.84
C ALA A 254 -21.32 -0.68 -3.73
N LEU A 255 -21.23 -1.88 -3.17
CA LEU A 255 -22.34 -2.78 -2.88
C LEU A 255 -23.17 -2.39 -1.65
N GLY A 256 -22.71 -1.42 -0.86
CA GLY A 256 -23.37 -1.00 0.37
C GLY A 256 -22.89 -1.71 1.64
N GLY A 257 -21.80 -2.48 1.56
CA GLY A 257 -21.08 -2.95 2.74
C GLY A 257 -20.26 -1.84 3.39
N ASP A 258 -19.48 -2.20 4.41
CA ASP A 258 -18.66 -1.29 5.21
C ASP A 258 -17.21 -1.77 5.34
N THR A 259 -16.35 -0.85 5.78
CA THR A 259 -14.94 -1.08 6.05
C THR A 259 -14.55 -0.48 7.40
N TYR A 260 -13.56 -1.10 8.04
CA TYR A 260 -13.01 -0.65 9.32
C TYR A 260 -11.49 -0.59 9.28
N LYS A 261 -10.93 0.29 10.12
CA LYS A 261 -9.48 0.41 10.29
C LYS A 261 -8.97 -0.73 11.17
N LEU A 262 -7.98 -1.47 10.67
CA LEU A 262 -7.26 -2.47 11.44
C LEU A 262 -6.38 -1.78 12.48
N LYS A 263 -6.17 -2.46 13.61
CA LYS A 263 -5.34 -1.94 14.70
C LYS A 263 -3.94 -1.52 14.22
N PHE A 264 -3.27 -2.39 13.47
CA PHE A 264 -1.96 -2.09 12.88
C PHE A 264 -1.81 -2.52 11.42
N GLY A 265 -2.86 -3.09 10.81
CA GLY A 265 -2.87 -3.54 9.42
C GLY A 265 -2.01 -4.76 9.12
N HIS A 266 -2.02 -5.18 7.86
CA HIS A 266 -1.16 -6.25 7.35
C HIS A 266 -0.14 -5.70 6.37
N ARG A 267 1.14 -5.86 6.71
CA ARG A 267 2.28 -5.31 5.97
C ARG A 267 3.43 -6.31 5.98
N GLY A 268 3.56 -7.08 4.91
CA GLY A 268 4.52 -8.18 4.84
C GLY A 268 4.34 -9.07 3.63
N ALA A 269 5.27 -10.00 3.44
CA ALA A 269 5.26 -11.01 2.38
C ALA A 269 5.05 -12.44 2.90
N ASN A 270 4.54 -12.58 4.12
CA ASN A 270 4.41 -13.86 4.81
C ASN A 270 2.99 -14.07 5.39
N GLN A 271 1.98 -13.41 4.81
CA GLN A 271 0.62 -13.49 5.33
C GLN A 271 -0.11 -14.72 4.76
N PRO A 272 -0.46 -15.71 5.60
CA PRO A 272 -1.17 -16.90 5.17
C PRO A 272 -2.65 -16.59 4.95
N VAL A 273 -3.13 -16.86 3.74
CA VAL A 273 -4.54 -16.66 3.36
C VAL A 273 -5.14 -17.99 2.95
N ARG A 274 -6.30 -18.33 3.52
CA ARG A 274 -7.07 -19.54 3.20
C ARG A 274 -8.12 -19.23 2.15
N PHE A 275 -8.10 -19.95 1.04
CA PHE A 275 -9.15 -19.93 0.04
C PHE A 275 -10.34 -20.79 0.49
N LYS A 276 -11.54 -20.50 -0.01
CA LYS A 276 -12.81 -21.16 0.35
C LYS A 276 -12.84 -22.69 0.22
N ASP A 277 -11.93 -23.29 -0.54
CA ASP A 277 -11.79 -24.75 -0.65
C ASP A 277 -10.80 -25.38 0.34
N GLY A 278 -10.20 -24.57 1.22
CA GLY A 278 -9.27 -24.99 2.26
C GLY A 278 -7.79 -24.83 1.91
N ARG A 279 -7.44 -24.55 0.64
CA ARG A 279 -6.03 -24.27 0.26
C ARG A 279 -5.50 -23.02 0.95
N ILE A 280 -4.21 -23.01 1.27
CA ILE A 280 -3.52 -21.89 1.89
C ILE A 280 -2.45 -21.38 0.93
N PHE A 281 -2.39 -20.06 0.77
CA PHE A 281 -1.39 -19.35 -0.01
C PHE A 281 -0.64 -18.39 0.90
N ILE A 282 0.66 -18.21 0.67
CA ILE A 282 1.42 -17.14 1.32
C ILE A 282 1.34 -15.91 0.41
N THR A 283 0.94 -14.78 0.98
CA THR A 283 0.61 -13.58 0.20
C THR A 283 1.41 -12.36 0.63
N THR A 284 1.53 -11.41 -0.31
CA THR A 284 2.02 -10.05 -0.03
C THR A 284 0.85 -9.16 0.34
N GLN A 285 0.96 -8.42 1.44
CA GLN A 285 -0.09 -7.54 1.93
C GLN A 285 0.48 -6.18 2.34
N ASN A 286 -0.27 -5.13 2.02
CA ASN A 286 -0.03 -3.77 2.47
C ASN A 286 -1.36 -3.01 2.60
N HIS A 287 -2.07 -3.20 3.72
CA HIS A 287 -3.31 -2.49 3.98
C HIS A 287 -3.54 -2.22 5.47
N GLY A 288 -4.14 -1.05 5.75
CA GLY A 288 -4.55 -0.64 7.10
C GLY A 288 -6.05 -0.75 7.38
N PHE A 289 -6.84 -1.12 6.37
CA PHE A 289 -8.29 -1.26 6.44
C PHE A 289 -8.72 -2.65 5.98
N ALA A 290 -9.87 -3.11 6.43
CA ALA A 290 -10.47 -4.38 6.03
C ALA A 290 -11.96 -4.22 5.76
N VAL A 291 -12.51 -5.12 4.95
CA VAL A 291 -13.95 -5.25 4.73
C VAL A 291 -14.59 -5.90 5.95
N ASP A 292 -15.72 -5.37 6.40
CA ASP A 292 -16.55 -5.99 7.42
C ASP A 292 -17.41 -7.10 6.78
N GLU A 293 -17.16 -8.36 7.16
CA GLU A 293 -17.88 -9.53 6.65
C GLU A 293 -19.39 -9.42 6.90
N ASP A 294 -19.78 -8.97 8.08
CA ASP A 294 -21.19 -8.91 8.50
C ASP A 294 -21.97 -7.81 7.77
N SER A 295 -21.26 -6.86 7.15
CA SER A 295 -21.85 -5.77 6.37
C SER A 295 -22.10 -6.13 4.91
N LEU A 296 -21.52 -7.23 4.40
CA LEU A 296 -21.63 -7.59 3.00
C LEU A 296 -23.09 -7.98 2.64
N PRO A 297 -23.67 -7.44 1.56
CA PRO A 297 -25.05 -7.73 1.20
C PRO A 297 -25.23 -9.14 0.64
N GLU A 298 -26.49 -9.59 0.58
CA GLU A 298 -26.87 -10.88 0.00
C GLU A 298 -26.28 -11.09 -1.40
N GLY A 299 -25.83 -12.32 -1.68
CA GLY A 299 -25.17 -12.70 -2.93
C GLY A 299 -23.65 -12.57 -2.89
N CYS A 300 -23.08 -11.81 -1.93
CA CYS A 300 -21.65 -11.80 -1.68
C CYS A 300 -21.22 -13.07 -0.96
N ARG A 301 -20.06 -13.61 -1.35
CA ARG A 301 -19.44 -14.78 -0.71
C ARG A 301 -17.99 -14.48 -0.43
N VAL A 302 -17.57 -14.56 0.83
CA VAL A 302 -16.15 -14.51 1.19
C VAL A 302 -15.42 -15.67 0.52
N THR A 303 -14.35 -15.35 -0.19
CA THR A 303 -13.54 -16.31 -0.95
C THR A 303 -12.20 -16.57 -0.29
N TYR A 304 -11.68 -15.59 0.43
CA TYR A 304 -10.39 -15.67 1.11
C TYR A 304 -10.50 -15.10 2.52
N THR A 305 -9.80 -15.75 3.46
CA THR A 305 -9.75 -15.32 4.87
C THR A 305 -8.32 -15.41 5.39
N ASN A 306 -7.89 -14.43 6.17
CA ASN A 306 -6.57 -14.45 6.81
C ASN A 306 -6.51 -15.56 7.85
N VAL A 307 -5.46 -16.38 7.83
CA VAL A 307 -5.33 -17.51 8.77
C VAL A 307 -4.91 -17.07 10.16
N ASN A 308 -4.26 -15.91 10.30
CA ASN A 308 -3.74 -15.41 11.58
C ASN A 308 -4.85 -14.79 12.44
N ASP A 309 -5.75 -14.01 11.85
CA ASP A 309 -6.72 -13.20 12.60
C ASP A 309 -8.17 -13.26 12.07
N GLY A 310 -8.42 -13.98 10.98
CA GLY A 310 -9.76 -14.22 10.46
C GLY A 310 -10.34 -13.07 9.63
N THR A 311 -9.58 -12.03 9.28
CA THR A 311 -10.12 -10.93 8.48
C THR A 311 -10.44 -11.37 7.04
N VAL A 312 -11.40 -10.68 6.41
CA VAL A 312 -11.74 -10.89 4.99
C VAL A 312 -10.55 -10.53 4.10
N GLU A 313 -10.14 -11.47 3.25
CA GLU A 313 -9.03 -11.33 2.31
C GLU A 313 -9.49 -11.33 0.84
N GLY A 314 -10.80 -11.39 0.61
CA GLY A 314 -11.40 -11.36 -0.72
C GLY A 314 -12.83 -11.91 -0.69
N PHE A 315 -13.66 -11.44 -1.61
CA PHE A 315 -15.03 -11.92 -1.79
C PHE A 315 -15.41 -11.93 -3.27
N GLU A 316 -16.54 -12.55 -3.58
CA GLU A 316 -17.10 -12.57 -4.93
C GLU A 316 -18.61 -12.34 -4.90
N ASN A 317 -19.14 -11.75 -5.97
CA ASN A 317 -20.56 -11.77 -6.29
C ASN A 317 -20.72 -12.16 -7.77
N LYS A 318 -21.20 -13.39 -8.01
CA LYS A 318 -21.24 -13.97 -9.35
C LYS A 318 -22.27 -13.31 -10.25
N ASP A 319 -23.42 -12.93 -9.71
CA ASP A 319 -24.50 -12.30 -10.46
C ASP A 319 -24.08 -10.91 -10.95
N LEU A 320 -23.25 -10.22 -10.16
CA LEU A 320 -22.68 -8.92 -10.50
C LEU A 320 -21.31 -9.00 -11.19
N LYS A 321 -20.81 -10.22 -11.49
CA LYS A 321 -19.51 -10.48 -12.11
C LYS A 321 -18.33 -9.82 -11.38
N LEU A 322 -18.40 -9.78 -10.05
CA LEU A 322 -17.39 -9.17 -9.19
C LEU A 322 -16.53 -10.25 -8.52
N THR A 323 -15.22 -10.10 -8.60
CA THR A 323 -14.26 -10.83 -7.76
C THR A 323 -13.30 -9.84 -7.13
N THR A 324 -12.89 -10.06 -5.88
CA THR A 324 -11.93 -9.20 -5.21
C THR A 324 -10.93 -9.99 -4.37
N VAL A 325 -9.79 -9.38 -4.12
CA VAL A 325 -8.75 -9.86 -3.20
C VAL A 325 -8.16 -8.68 -2.44
N GLN A 326 -7.87 -8.86 -1.15
CA GLN A 326 -7.32 -7.84 -0.27
C GLN A 326 -5.78 -7.82 -0.29
N PHE A 327 -5.18 -8.97 -0.55
CA PHE A 327 -3.74 -9.13 -0.80
C PHE A 327 -3.36 -8.68 -2.21
N HIS A 328 -2.07 -8.75 -2.52
CA HIS A 328 -1.47 -8.33 -3.79
C HIS A 328 -1.02 -9.55 -4.62
N PRO A 329 -1.86 -10.05 -5.54
CA PRO A 329 -1.53 -11.18 -6.42
C PRO A 329 -0.27 -10.95 -7.24
N GLU A 330 -0.08 -9.70 -7.68
CA GLU A 330 1.06 -9.29 -8.49
C GLU A 330 2.39 -9.37 -7.74
N ALA A 331 2.34 -9.42 -6.40
CA ALA A 331 3.50 -9.43 -5.52
C ALA A 331 4.55 -8.34 -5.86
N HIS A 332 5.80 -8.75 -6.10
CA HIS A 332 7.04 -7.96 -6.18
C HIS A 332 7.55 -7.48 -4.82
N GLY A 333 8.64 -8.13 -4.36
CA GLY A 333 9.12 -8.13 -2.98
C GLY A 333 8.59 -9.29 -2.12
N GLY A 334 7.70 -10.13 -2.65
CA GLY A 334 7.07 -11.27 -1.93
C GLY A 334 6.75 -12.48 -2.81
N PRO A 335 6.02 -13.49 -2.27
CA PRO A 335 5.78 -14.79 -2.92
C PRO A 335 4.90 -14.68 -4.18
N GLN A 336 5.05 -15.62 -5.10
CA GLN A 336 4.30 -15.71 -6.37
C GLN A 336 3.15 -16.72 -6.32
N ASP A 337 2.74 -17.15 -5.13
CA ASP A 337 1.75 -18.21 -4.92
C ASP A 337 0.36 -17.90 -5.50
N THR A 338 0.08 -16.62 -5.79
CA THR A 338 -1.24 -16.12 -6.18
C THR A 338 -1.26 -15.32 -7.49
N GLU A 339 -0.18 -15.34 -8.26
CA GLU A 339 -0.07 -14.65 -9.57
C GLU A 339 -0.99 -15.27 -10.64
#